data_AF-A0ABD3G5R3-F1
#
_entry.id   AF-A0ABD3G5R3-F1
#
_cell.length_a   1.000
_cell.length_b   1.000
_cell.length_c   1.000
_cell.angle_alpha   90.00
_cell.angle_beta   90.00
_cell.angle_gamma   90.00
#
_symmetry.space_group_name_H-M   'P 1'
#
loop_
_entity.id
_entity.type
_entity.pdbx_description
1 polymer ?
#
loop_
_entity_poly.entity_id
_entity_poly.type
_entity_poly.pdbx_seq_one_letter_code
_entity_poly.pdbx_strand_id
1 'polypeptide(L)'
;MPTYFCNQQRQSTKDAGSIAGLDVKRIIDEPTAATLTYDLYANAGTGGKACNVLIFDLGGGTVDVSILERHLRDHRVHALARERQFHALAHAVPAARPIRVD
;
A
#
# COMPACT_ATOMS: atom_id res chain seq x y z
N MET A 1 -0.56 -7.53 -1.18
CA MET A 1 -0.98 -8.15 0.09
C MET A 1 -1.68 -7.09 0.92
N PRO A 2 -2.80 -7.44 1.57
CA PRO A 2 -3.53 -6.44 2.33
C PRO A 2 -2.74 -5.99 3.56
N THR A 3 -2.76 -4.69 3.84
CA THR A 3 -1.91 -4.04 4.85
C THR A 3 -2.15 -4.53 6.28
N TYR A 4 -3.37 -4.96 6.58
CA TYR A 4 -3.80 -5.45 7.90
C TYR A 4 -3.46 -6.94 8.15
N PHE A 5 -2.80 -7.63 7.21
CA PHE A 5 -2.37 -9.00 7.42
C PHE A 5 -1.29 -9.06 8.51
N CYS A 6 -1.49 -9.95 9.49
CA CYS A 6 -0.52 -10.20 10.54
C CYS A 6 0.70 -10.97 10.02
N ASN A 7 1.77 -11.03 10.82
CA ASN A 7 3.01 -11.74 10.44
C ASN A 7 2.74 -13.21 10.07
N GLN A 8 1.82 -13.88 10.78
CA GLN A 8 1.48 -15.26 10.46
C GLN A 8 0.82 -15.38 9.09
N GLN A 9 -0.13 -14.49 8.76
CA GLN A 9 -0.78 -14.50 7.45
C GLN A 9 0.22 -14.18 6.33
N ARG A 10 1.13 -13.22 6.55
CA ARG A 10 2.21 -12.91 5.60
C ARG A 10 3.16 -14.09 5.39
N GLN A 11 3.50 -14.81 6.46
CA GLN A 11 4.33 -16.00 6.35
C GLN A 11 3.62 -17.11 5.58
N SER A 12 2.34 -17.36 5.89
CA SER A 12 1.52 -18.32 5.14
C SER A 12 1.42 -17.98 3.64
N THR A 13 1.33 -16.70 3.30
CA THR A 13 1.40 -16.25 1.90
C THR A 13 2.74 -16.58 1.25
N LYS A 14 3.86 -16.33 1.95
CA LYS A 14 5.21 -16.64 1.45
C LYS A 14 5.37 -18.14 1.23
N ASP A 15 4.94 -18.95 2.20
CA ASP A 15 5.01 -20.40 2.15
C ASP A 15 4.16 -20.94 0.98
N ALA A 16 2.97 -20.39 0.75
CA ALA A 16 2.13 -20.74 -0.39
C ALA A 16 2.83 -20.46 -1.73
N GLY A 17 3.54 -19.34 -1.85
CA GLY A 17 4.36 -19.05 -3.03
C GLY A 17 5.50 -20.06 -3.22
N SER A 18 6.19 -20.44 -2.15
CA SER A 18 7.25 -21.46 -2.20
C SER A 18 6.71 -22.85 -2.58
N ILE A 19 5.55 -23.24 -2.06
CA ILE A 19 4.86 -24.49 -2.43
C ILE A 19 4.49 -24.49 -3.93
N ALA A 20 4.09 -23.33 -4.46
CA ALA A 20 3.82 -23.14 -5.89
C ALA A 20 5.11 -23.09 -6.74
N GLY A 21 6.30 -23.25 -6.16
CA GLY A 21 7.59 -23.22 -6.86
C GLY A 21 8.11 -21.81 -7.15
N LEU A 22 7.58 -20.76 -6.50
CA LEU A 22 8.02 -19.38 -6.69
C LEU A 22 9.09 -18.99 -5.66
N ASP A 23 10.13 -18.29 -6.13
CA ASP A 23 11.10 -17.61 -5.27
C ASP A 23 10.54 -16.26 -4.79
N VAL A 24 9.85 -16.30 -3.66
CA VAL A 24 9.20 -15.12 -3.07
C VAL A 24 10.24 -14.19 -2.43
N LYS A 25 10.72 -13.20 -3.19
CA LYS A 25 11.71 -12.21 -2.74
C LYS A 25 11.22 -11.29 -1.63
N ARG A 26 10.01 -10.76 -1.77
CA ARG A 26 9.41 -9.81 -0.82
C ARG A 26 7.89 -9.88 -0.91
N ILE A 27 7.24 -9.78 0.24
CA ILE A 27 5.80 -9.48 0.32
C ILE A 27 5.65 -7.97 0.46
N ILE A 28 4.92 -7.36 -0.47
CA ILE A 28 4.64 -5.92 -0.45
C ILE A 28 3.15 -5.67 -0.23
N ASP A 29 2.90 -4.54 0.42
CA ASP A 29 1.57 -4.04 0.71
C ASP A 29 0.91 -3.51 -0.57
N GLU A 30 -0.37 -3.82 -0.77
CA GLU A 30 -1.16 -3.39 -1.94
C GLU A 30 -1.06 -1.89 -2.26
N PRO A 31 -1.31 -0.97 -1.31
CA PRO A 31 -1.25 0.45 -1.64
C PRO A 31 0.18 0.92 -1.97
N THR A 32 1.21 0.26 -1.44
CA THR A 32 2.60 0.53 -1.82
C THR A 32 2.88 0.04 -3.24
N ALA A 33 2.42 -1.16 -3.59
CA ALA A 33 2.54 -1.70 -4.95
C ALA A 33 1.83 -0.80 -5.98
N ALA A 34 0.63 -0.32 -5.66
CA ALA A 34 -0.13 0.59 -6.50
C ALA A 34 0.58 1.94 -6.67
N THR A 35 1.17 2.51 -5.61
CA THR A 35 1.95 3.76 -5.70
C THR A 35 3.21 3.60 -6.56
N LEU A 36 3.98 2.52 -6.35
CA LEU A 36 5.18 2.22 -7.15
C LEU A 36 4.82 2.08 -8.64
N THR A 37 3.71 1.41 -8.94
CA THR A 37 3.24 1.24 -10.32
C THR A 37 2.80 2.57 -10.92
N TYR A 38 2.08 3.40 -10.16
CA TYR A 38 1.71 4.73 -10.60
C TYR A 38 2.94 5.56 -10.98
N ASP A 39 4.00 5.51 -10.16
CA ASP A 39 5.24 6.23 -10.43
C ASP A 39 6.05 5.72 -11.62
N LEU A 40 6.01 4.42 -11.89
CA LEU A 40 6.72 3.81 -13.02
C LEU A 40 6.02 4.07 -14.38
N TYR A 41 4.70 4.14 -14.39
CA TYR A 41 3.92 4.14 -15.65
C TYR A 41 3.20 5.44 -15.94
N ALA A 42 2.70 6.14 -14.91
CA ALA A 42 2.29 7.50 -15.12
C ALA A 42 3.58 8.31 -15.16
N ASN A 43 3.87 8.95 -16.30
CA ASN A 43 4.79 10.09 -16.35
C ASN A 43 4.17 11.21 -15.49
N ALA A 44 4.10 10.98 -14.18
CA ALA A 44 3.29 11.74 -13.25
C ALA A 44 3.96 13.09 -13.17
N GLY A 45 3.44 14.05 -13.94
CA GLY A 45 3.95 15.40 -14.21
C GLY A 45 4.11 16.30 -12.98
N THR A 46 4.23 15.70 -11.81
CA THR A 46 4.64 16.25 -10.53
C THR A 46 6.08 16.75 -10.49
N GLY A 47 6.93 16.43 -11.49
CA GLY A 47 8.31 16.89 -11.55
C GLY A 47 9.17 16.44 -10.35
N GLY A 48 8.87 15.26 -9.79
CA GLY A 48 9.56 14.74 -8.61
C GLY A 48 9.15 15.38 -7.29
N LYS A 49 8.07 16.18 -7.25
CA LYS A 49 7.58 16.78 -6.00
C LYS A 49 6.77 15.80 -5.17
N ALA A 50 6.85 15.93 -3.85
CA ALA A 50 6.01 15.16 -2.95
C ALA A 50 4.52 15.46 -3.23
N CYS A 51 3.68 14.44 -3.21
CA CYS A 51 2.25 14.61 -3.42
C CYS A 51 1.43 13.57 -2.65
N ASN A 52 0.22 13.96 -2.27
CA ASN A 52 -0.72 13.03 -1.66
C ASN A 52 -1.43 12.21 -2.74
N VAL A 53 -1.53 10.91 -2.50
CA VAL A 53 -2.17 9.93 -3.36
C VAL A 53 -3.30 9.26 -2.58
N LEU A 54 -4.49 9.24 -3.17
CA LEU A 54 -5.64 8.52 -2.65
C LEU A 54 -5.87 7.31 -3.55
N ILE A 55 -5.83 6.12 -2.96
CA ILE A 55 -5.98 4.85 -3.66
C ILE A 55 -7.32 4.24 -3.25
N PHE A 56 -8.13 3.90 -4.24
CA PHE A 56 -9.34 3.10 -4.09
C PHE A 56 -9.07 1.71 -4.66
N ASP A 57 -9.09 0.69 -3.80
CA ASP A 57 -9.02 -0.71 -4.20
C ASP A 57 -10.41 -1.34 -4.03
N LEU A 58 -11.03 -1.61 -5.17
CA LEU A 58 -12.40 -2.12 -5.28
C LEU A 58 -12.34 -3.60 -5.68
N GLY A 59 -12.06 -4.47 -4.71
CA GLY A 59 -12.04 -5.92 -4.90
C GLY A 59 -13.44 -6.53 -4.94
N GLY A 60 -13.56 -7.78 -5.38
CA GLY A 60 -14.83 -8.51 -5.45
C GLY A 60 -15.48 -8.87 -4.12
N GLY A 61 -14.78 -8.63 -2.99
CA GLY A 61 -15.30 -8.90 -1.65
C GLY A 61 -14.85 -7.91 -0.58
N THR A 62 -14.02 -6.91 -0.93
CA THR A 62 -13.55 -5.87 0.00
C THR A 62 -13.34 -4.57 -0.75
N VAL A 63 -13.74 -3.48 -0.10
CA VAL A 63 -13.37 -2.12 -0.51
C VAL A 63 -12.34 -1.59 0.47
N ASP A 64 -11.16 -1.23 -0.04
CA ASP A 64 -10.07 -0.63 0.71
C ASP A 64 -9.74 0.76 0.17
N VAL A 65 -9.55 1.72 1.07
CA VAL A 65 -9.16 3.09 0.73
C VAL A 65 -7.91 3.46 1.51
N SER A 66 -6.92 3.97 0.79
CA SER A 66 -5.61 4.31 1.34
C SER A 66 -5.23 5.74 0.99
N ILE A 67 -4.80 6.53 1.98
CA ILE A 67 -4.16 7.83 1.76
C ILE A 67 -2.68 7.66 1.99
N LEU A 68 -1.87 8.09 1.03
CA LEU A 68 -0.42 8.04 1.10
C LEU A 68 0.18 9.38 0.70
N GLU A 69 1.37 9.66 1.20
CA GLU A 69 2.24 10.71 0.69
C GLU A 69 3.40 10.04 -0.05
N ARG A 70 3.55 10.46 -1.30
CA ARG A 70 4.57 9.96 -2.19
C ARG A 70 5.75 10.92 -2.17
N HIS A 71 6.94 10.40 -1.92
CA HIS A 71 8.22 11.08 -2.17
C HIS A 71 9.02 10.32 -3.23
N LEU A 72 10.09 10.96 -3.73
CA LEU A 72 10.97 10.38 -4.75
C LEU A 72 11.66 9.07 -4.33
N ARG A 73 11.83 8.85 -3.02
CA ARG A 73 12.60 7.71 -2.49
C ARG A 73 11.83 6.89 -1.45
N ASP A 74 10.76 7.44 -0.90
CA ASP A 74 9.97 6.81 0.15
C ASP A 74 8.48 7.10 -0.01
N HIS A 75 7.66 6.16 0.43
CA HIS A 75 6.22 6.29 0.41
C HIS A 75 5.71 6.15 1.85
N ARG A 76 4.86 7.08 2.28
CA ARG A 76 4.32 7.12 3.63
C ARG A 76 2.83 6.87 3.59
N VAL A 77 2.36 5.80 4.22
CA VAL A 77 0.93 5.49 4.31
C VAL A 77 0.33 6.28 5.46
N HIS A 78 -0.48 7.31 5.15
CA HIS A 78 -1.18 8.16 6.12
C HIS A 78 -2.32 7.43 6.81
N ALA A 79 -3.14 6.76 6.03
CA ALA A 79 -4.37 6.16 6.53
C ALA A 79 -4.82 5.01 5.64
N LEU A 80 -5.48 4.05 6.26
CA LEU A 80 -6.07 2.89 5.62
C LEU A 80 -7.45 2.68 6.23
N ALA A 81 -8.49 2.53 5.42
CA ALA A 81 -9.79 2.10 5.91
C ALA A 81 -10.48 1.14 4.95
N ARG A 82 -11.38 0.37 5.55
CA ARG A 82 -12.29 -0.56 4.86
C ARG A 82 -13.72 -0.07 4.91
N GLU A 83 -14.56 -0.75 4.15
CA GLU A 83 -16.01 -0.54 4.04
C GLU A 83 -16.74 -0.22 5.36
N ARG A 84 -16.34 -0.84 6.48
CA ARG A 84 -16.95 -0.59 7.82
C ARG A 84 -16.28 0.50 8.66
N GLN A 85 -15.21 1.13 8.17
CA GLN A 85 -14.35 2.05 8.92
C GLN A 85 -14.04 3.35 8.17
N PHE A 86 -14.70 3.63 7.03
CA PHE A 86 -14.44 4.85 6.25
C PHE A 86 -14.55 6.15 7.04
N HIS A 87 -15.37 6.19 8.09
CA HIS A 87 -15.48 7.37 8.96
C HIS A 87 -14.16 7.77 9.64
N ALA A 88 -13.24 6.83 9.86
CA ALA A 88 -11.97 7.07 10.53
C ALA A 88 -10.89 7.71 9.61
N LEU A 89 -11.08 7.74 8.29
CA LEU A 89 -10.09 8.30 7.34
C LEU A 89 -9.90 9.81 7.51
N ALA A 90 -10.95 10.55 7.90
CA ALA A 90 -10.93 12.01 7.99
C ALA A 90 -9.94 12.55 9.05
N HIS A 91 -9.54 11.73 10.01
CA HIS A 91 -8.72 12.16 11.16
C HIS A 91 -7.26 11.67 11.12
N ALA A 92 -6.88 10.84 10.13
CA ALA A 92 -5.64 10.06 10.18
C ALA A 92 -4.40 10.72 9.55
N VAL A 93 -4.56 11.85 8.86
CA VAL A 93 -3.47 12.55 8.13
C VAL A 93 -2.28 13.03 8.99
N PRO A 94 -2.38 13.33 10.31
CA PRO A 94 -1.21 13.87 11.02
C PRO A 94 -0.13 12.85 11.46
N ALA A 95 -0.35 11.52 11.40
CA ALA A 95 0.37 10.59 12.30
C ALA A 95 1.14 9.42 11.65
N ALA A 96 1.32 9.34 10.34
CA ALA A 96 1.89 8.14 9.74
C ALA A 96 3.38 7.89 9.98
N ARG A 97 3.83 6.64 9.90
CA ARG A 97 5.27 6.30 9.95
C ARG A 97 5.80 6.13 8.53
N PRO A 98 6.99 6.67 8.19
CA PRO A 98 7.60 6.46 6.89
C PRO A 98 7.96 4.99 6.69
N ILE A 99 7.57 4.42 5.55
CA ILE A 99 7.99 3.07 5.15
C ILE A 99 9.18 3.25 4.21
N ARG A 100 10.37 2.85 4.68
CA ARG A 100 11.54 2.79 3.80
C ARG A 100 11.39 1.59 2.87
N VAL A 101 11.59 1.86 1.58
CA VAL A 101 11.73 0.84 0.56
C VAL A 101 13.21 0.77 0.24
N ASP A 102 13.97 0.10 1.09
CA ASP A 102 15.34 -0.33 0.84
C ASP A 102 15.40 -1.56 -0.06
#